data_AF-A0A3N4L4N1-F1
#
_entry.id   AF-A0A3N4L4N1-F1
#
_cell.length_a   1.000
_cell.length_b   1.000
_cell.length_c   1.000
_cell.angle_alpha   90.00
_cell.angle_beta   90.00
_cell.angle_gamma   90.00
#
_symmetry.space_group_name_H-M   'P 1'
#
loop_
_entity.id
_entity.type
_entity.pdbx_description
1 polymer ?
#
loop_
_entity_poly.entity_id
_entity_poly.type
_entity_poly.pdbx_seq_one_letter_code
_entity_poly.pdbx_strand_id
1 'polypeptide(L)'
;MEKLDLSKKEIRKDNQRKSGVYMWVNQKSGFRYVGSATDLLNRLSTFYLNENSLKNYKKGNFRICNALLKYKYSAFNLEILEYCE
;
A
#
# COMPACT_ATOMS: atom_id res chain seq x y z
N MET A 1 -5.07 11.66 17.47
CA MET A 1 -5.39 11.06 16.15
C MET A 1 -4.44 11.65 15.10
N GLU A 2 -3.11 11.56 15.28
CA GLU A 2 -2.18 12.49 14.60
C GLU A 2 -0.98 11.81 13.90
N LYS A 3 -0.63 10.57 14.29
CA LYS A 3 0.49 9.83 13.65
C LYS A 3 0.20 9.34 12.23
N LEU A 4 -1.06 9.01 11.92
CA LEU A 4 -1.46 8.43 10.63
C LEU A 4 -1.43 9.43 9.46
N ASP A 5 -1.61 10.72 9.73
CA ASP A 5 -1.62 11.76 8.68
C ASP A 5 -0.22 12.24 8.31
N LEU A 6 0.70 12.25 9.29
CA LEU A 6 2.11 12.54 9.06
C LEU A 6 2.76 11.45 8.19
N SER A 7 2.52 10.17 8.53
CA SER A 7 3.05 9.05 7.73
C SER A 7 2.50 9.04 6.30
N LYS A 8 1.25 9.47 6.09
CA LYS A 8 0.68 9.59 4.74
C LYS A 8 1.35 10.70 3.95
N LYS A 9 1.59 11.88 4.53
CA LYS A 9 2.27 12.99 3.82
C LYS A 9 3.70 12.63 3.43
N GLU A 10 4.42 11.94 4.30
CA GLU A 10 5.79 11.46 4.04
C GLU A 10 5.80 10.43 2.92
N ILE A 11 4.93 9.40 2.97
CA ILE A 11 4.77 8.43 1.87
C ILE A 11 4.46 9.14 0.55
N ARG A 12 3.64 10.20 0.57
CA ARG A 12 3.34 10.99 -0.64
C ARG A 12 4.59 11.67 -1.19
N LYS A 13 5.34 12.37 -0.35
CA LYS A 13 6.53 13.11 -0.75
C LYS A 13 7.62 12.17 -1.27
N ASP A 14 7.84 11.05 -0.60
CA ASP A 14 8.99 10.19 -0.85
C ASP A 14 8.81 9.26 -2.05
N ASN A 15 7.57 8.96 -2.44
CA ASN A 15 7.25 8.02 -3.51
C ASN A 15 6.64 8.66 -4.76
N GLN A 16 6.48 9.99 -4.78
CA GLN A 16 5.87 10.70 -5.91
C GLN A 16 6.69 10.48 -7.19
N ARG A 17 6.03 9.96 -8.24
CA ARG A 17 6.63 9.70 -9.57
C ARG A 17 7.85 8.77 -9.54
N LYS A 18 8.01 7.97 -8.49
CA LYS A 18 9.05 6.94 -8.42
C LYS A 18 8.45 5.60 -8.82
N SER A 19 9.18 4.88 -9.66
CA SER A 19 8.88 3.48 -9.92
C SER A 19 9.61 2.58 -8.92
N GLY A 20 9.14 1.36 -8.71
CA GLY A 20 9.81 0.44 -7.82
C GLY A 20 9.00 -0.79 -7.43
N VAL A 21 9.59 -1.56 -6.51
CA VAL A 21 9.04 -2.77 -5.92
C VAL A 21 8.74 -2.51 -4.44
N TYR A 22 7.55 -2.92 -4.01
CA TYR A 22 7.06 -2.75 -2.65
C TYR A 22 6.53 -4.07 -2.08
N MET A 23 6.54 -4.17 -0.75
CA MET A 23 6.09 -5.34 -0.03
C MET A 23 5.14 -4.95 1.10
N TRP A 24 4.05 -5.71 1.21
CA TRP A 24 3.14 -5.68 2.33
C TRP A 24 3.35 -6.90 3.21
N VAL A 25 3.52 -6.70 4.51
CA VAL A 25 3.70 -7.78 5.48
C VAL A 25 2.56 -7.73 6.48
N ASN A 26 1.75 -8.78 6.57
CA ASN A 26 0.76 -8.91 7.62
C ASN A 26 1.49 -9.12 8.96
N GLN A 27 1.28 -8.22 9.91
CA GLN A 27 1.99 -8.24 11.19
C GLN A 27 1.68 -9.47 12.03
N LYS A 28 0.48 -10.05 11.87
CA LYS A 28 0.03 -11.21 12.65
C LYS A 28 0.47 -12.54 12.05
N SER A 29 0.30 -12.72 10.74
CA SER A 29 0.61 -14.00 10.09
C SER A 29 2.00 -14.05 9.47
N GLY A 30 2.67 -12.91 9.30
CA GLY A 30 3.94 -12.82 8.57
C GLY A 30 3.82 -13.00 7.07
N PHE A 31 2.61 -13.19 6.53
CA PHE A 31 2.41 -13.34 5.09
C PHE A 31 2.77 -12.06 4.34
N ARG A 32 3.44 -12.26 3.20
CA ARG A 32 3.99 -11.19 2.39
C ARG A 32 3.28 -11.12 1.05
N TYR A 33 3.03 -9.91 0.59
CA TYR A 33 2.61 -9.64 -0.79
C TYR A 33 3.61 -8.67 -1.39
N VAL A 34 4.19 -9.03 -2.54
CA VAL A 34 5.11 -8.17 -3.29
C VAL A 34 4.40 -7.66 -4.53
N GLY A 35 4.53 -6.38 -4.82
CA GLY A 35 4.04 -5.75 -6.03
C GLY A 35 5.04 -4.74 -6.56
N SER A 36 4.84 -4.33 -7.81
CA SER A 36 5.60 -3.25 -8.44
C SER A 36 4.66 -2.19 -8.98
N ALA A 37 5.19 -0.99 -9.22
CA ALA A 37 4.49 0.08 -9.91
C ALA A 37 5.46 1.02 -10.61
N THR A 38 5.01 1.60 -11.72
CA THR A 38 5.69 2.73 -12.39
C THR A 38 5.50 4.04 -11.63
N ASP A 39 4.40 4.15 -10.89
CA ASP A 39 4.15 5.24 -9.93
C ASP A 39 3.72 4.61 -8.59
N LEU A 40 4.69 4.49 -7.68
CA LEU A 40 4.49 3.95 -6.34
C LEU A 40 3.46 4.77 -5.56
N LEU A 41 3.50 6.10 -5.66
CA LEU A 41 2.54 6.95 -4.97
C LEU A 41 1.11 6.63 -5.39
N ASN A 42 0.83 6.59 -6.68
CA ASN A 42 -0.51 6.30 -7.18
C ASN A 42 -0.99 4.90 -6.74
N ARG A 43 -0.09 3.91 -6.85
CA ARG A 43 -0.38 2.53 -6.44
C ARG A 43 -0.66 2.43 -4.94
N LEU A 44 0.17 3.02 -4.09
CA LEU A 44 0.03 2.97 -2.63
C LEU A 44 -1.13 3.82 -2.13
N SER A 45 -1.41 4.94 -2.77
CA SER A 45 -2.55 5.81 -2.44
C SER A 45 -3.88 5.07 -2.52
N THR A 46 -4.01 4.17 -3.49
CA THR A 46 -5.18 3.28 -3.64
C THR A 46 -5.43 2.44 -2.39
N PHE A 47 -4.36 2.01 -1.72
CA PHE A 47 -4.43 1.12 -0.56
C PHE A 47 -4.54 1.87 0.77
N TYR A 48 -3.89 3.02 0.89
CA TYR A 48 -3.71 3.73 2.15
C TYR A 48 -4.61 4.94 2.38
N LEU A 49 -5.03 5.62 1.32
CA LEU A 49 -5.61 6.96 1.45
C LEU A 49 -7.14 6.96 1.37
N ASN A 50 -7.77 5.90 0.85
CA ASN A 50 -9.21 5.88 0.67
C ASN A 50 -9.79 4.46 0.71
N GLU A 51 -10.54 4.12 1.77
CA GLU A 51 -11.25 2.84 1.88
C GLU A 51 -12.28 2.62 0.76
N ASN A 52 -12.86 3.69 0.21
CA ASN A 52 -13.77 3.61 -0.92
C ASN A 52 -13.03 3.26 -2.22
N SER A 53 -11.79 3.73 -2.40
CA SER A 53 -10.94 3.34 -3.54
C SER A 53 -10.60 1.85 -3.49
N LEU A 54 -10.36 1.31 -2.29
CA LEU A 54 -10.07 -0.11 -2.07
C LEU A 54 -11.23 -1.02 -2.50
N LYS A 55 -12.48 -0.59 -2.25
CA LYS A 55 -13.69 -1.31 -2.70
C LYS A 55 -13.80 -1.34 -4.23
N ASN A 56 -13.45 -0.27 -4.91
CA ASN A 56 -13.45 -0.21 -6.38
C ASN A 56 -12.35 -1.12 -6.98
N TYR A 57 -11.17 -1.14 -6.37
CA TYR A 57 -10.06 -2.00 -6.80
C TYR A 57 -10.30 -3.50 -6.56
N LYS A 58 -11.19 -3.86 -5.62
CA LYS A 58 -11.62 -5.25 -5.41
C LYS A 58 -12.21 -5.87 -6.69
N LYS A 59 -12.82 -5.06 -7.58
CA LYS A 59 -13.35 -5.54 -8.86
C LYS A 59 -12.28 -6.15 -9.77
N GLY A 60 -11.01 -5.76 -9.59
CA GLY A 60 -9.86 -6.35 -10.29
C GLY A 60 -9.33 -7.67 -9.71
N ASN A 61 -9.97 -8.23 -8.68
CA ASN A 61 -9.58 -9.50 -8.03
C ASN A 61 -8.14 -9.56 -7.46
N PHE A 62 -7.56 -8.41 -7.11
CA PHE A 62 -6.23 -8.40 -6.48
C PHE A 62 -6.27 -9.04 -5.07
N ARG A 63 -5.45 -10.09 -4.87
CA ARG A 63 -5.36 -10.82 -3.57
C ARG A 63 -5.06 -9.90 -2.40
N ILE A 64 -4.19 -8.90 -2.59
CA ILE A 64 -3.85 -7.92 -1.56
C ILE A 64 -5.05 -7.04 -1.16
N CYS A 65 -5.92 -6.65 -2.10
CA CYS A 65 -7.13 -5.86 -1.77
C CYS A 65 -8.05 -6.65 -0.84
N ASN A 66 -8.23 -7.95 -1.11
CA ASN A 66 -9.05 -8.81 -0.26
C ASN A 66 -8.46 -8.95 1.15
N ALA A 67 -7.14 -9.10 1.24
CA ALA A 67 -6.44 -9.19 2.52
C ALA A 67 -6.52 -7.89 3.33
N LEU A 68 -6.28 -6.74 2.68
CA LEU A 68 -6.39 -5.41 3.29
C LEU A 68 -7.81 -5.10 3.77
N LEU A 69 -8.84 -5.50 3.01
CA LEU A 69 -10.24 -5.34 3.42
C LEU A 69 -10.60 -6.24 4.60
N LYS A 70 -10.13 -7.50 4.60
CA LYS A 70 -10.42 -8.48 5.64
C LYS A 70 -9.75 -8.15 6.96
N TYR A 71 -8.46 -7.80 6.94
CA TYR A 71 -7.65 -7.62 8.15
C TYR A 71 -7.43 -6.15 8.52
N LYS A 72 -7.94 -5.20 7.72
CA LYS A 72 -7.65 -3.76 7.77
C LYS A 72 -6.21 -3.45 7.41
N TYR A 73 -5.99 -2.29 6.79
CA TYR A 73 -4.65 -1.85 6.37
C TYR A 73 -3.69 -1.70 7.56
N SER A 74 -4.20 -1.33 8.73
CA SER A 74 -3.41 -1.15 9.95
C SER A 74 -2.76 -2.44 10.46
N ALA A 75 -3.22 -3.61 10.00
CA ALA A 75 -2.61 -4.90 10.31
C ALA A 75 -1.40 -5.24 9.42
N PHE A 76 -0.99 -4.34 8.54
CA PHE A 76 0.12 -4.54 7.62
C PHE A 76 1.18 -3.45 7.73
N ASN A 77 2.44 -3.85 7.57
CA ASN A 77 3.54 -2.95 7.29
C ASN A 77 3.78 -2.89 5.78
N LEU A 78 4.10 -1.70 5.27
CA LEU A 78 4.62 -1.51 3.91
C LEU A 78 6.11 -1.22 3.98
N GLU A 79 6.83 -1.84 3.07
CA GLU A 79 8.24 -1.63 2.84
C GLU A 79 8.47 -1.39 1.35
N ILE A 80 9.32 -0.41 1.00
CA ILE A 80 9.84 -0.28 -0.37
C ILE A 80 11.10 -1.13 -0.43
N LEU A 81 11.10 -2.14 -1.30
CA LEU A 81 12.23 -3.05 -1.47
C LEU A 81 13.29 -2.43 -2.38
N GLU A 82 12.84 -1.76 -3.43
CA GLU A 82 13.71 -1.20 -4.46
C GLU A 82 13.00 -0.05 -5.17
N TYR A 83 13.73 1.02 -5.49
CA TYR A 83 13.30 2.01 -6.47
C TYR A 83 13.92 1.67 -7.82
N CYS A 84 13.13 1.73 -8.89
CA CYS A 84 13.59 1.44 -10.24
C CYS A 84 13.67 2.73 -11.07
N GLU A 85 14.57 2.74 -12.05
CA GLU A 85 14.76 3.82 -13.03
C GLU A 85 13.85 3.67 -14.26
#